data_AF-A0A127SPF4-F1
#
_entry.id   AF-A0A127SPF4-F1
#
_cell.length_a   1.000
_cell.length_b   1.000
_cell.length_c   1.000
_cell.angle_alpha   90.00
_cell.angle_beta   90.00
_cell.angle_gamma   90.00
#
_symmetry.space_group_name_H-M   'P 1'
#
loop_
_entity.id
_entity.type
_entity.pdbx_description
1 polymer ?
#
loop_
_entity_poly.entity_id
_entity_poly.type
_entity_poly.pdbx_seq_one_letter_code
_entity_poly.pdbx_strand_id
1 'polypeptide(L)'
;LCDGGADLIIGTHPHVLQPVEWIESDTGHRTLCAYSLGNFISGQHKRPTMLGGILDLRLKFDPDGTLLETVSAGVIPTVTYYGSKGGYTVYPLEQFTEEQAAAHGVKKYEKPLTLDYLNDLKDKVLGDFAVTWESLQ
;
A
#
# COMPACT_ATOMS: atom_id res chain seq x y z
N LEU A 1 -15.35 -10.62 -11.14
CA LEU A 1 -15.69 -9.72 -10.01
C LEU A 1 -16.11 -8.36 -10.55
N CYS A 2 -15.28 -7.70 -11.36
CA CYS A 2 -15.66 -6.49 -12.09
C CYS A 2 -16.91 -6.68 -12.96
N ASP A 3 -16.94 -7.71 -13.83
CA ASP A 3 -18.14 -8.06 -14.63
C ASP A 3 -19.35 -8.51 -13.80
N GLY A 4 -19.13 -8.81 -12.52
CA GLY A 4 -20.18 -9.13 -11.57
C GLY A 4 -20.77 -7.91 -10.86
N GLY A 5 -20.34 -6.70 -11.21
CA GLY A 5 -20.82 -5.44 -10.63
C GLY A 5 -20.15 -5.05 -9.31
N ALA A 6 -18.95 -5.55 -9.01
CA ALA A 6 -18.23 -5.11 -7.81
C ALA A 6 -17.73 -3.67 -7.97
N ASP A 7 -17.96 -2.79 -6.98
CA ASP A 7 -17.42 -1.43 -7.00
C ASP A 7 -15.95 -1.36 -6.55
N LEU A 8 -15.59 -2.19 -5.58
CA LEU A 8 -14.25 -2.28 -5.00
C LEU A 8 -13.82 -3.74 -4.91
N ILE A 9 -12.58 -4.03 -5.30
CA ILE A 9 -11.93 -5.32 -5.11
C ILE A 9 -10.68 -5.08 -4.27
N ILE A 10 -10.68 -5.60 -3.05
CA ILE A 10 -9.53 -5.50 -2.12
C ILE A 10 -8.97 -6.90 -1.94
N GLY A 11 -7.85 -7.16 -2.60
CA GLY A 11 -7.08 -8.38 -2.51
C GLY A 11 -6.10 -8.37 -1.35
N THR A 12 -5.68 -9.58 -0.96
CA THR A 12 -4.67 -9.84 0.05
C THR A 12 -3.90 -11.11 -0.35
N HIS A 13 -2.98 -11.57 0.51
CA HIS A 13 -2.13 -12.76 0.39
C HIS A 13 -0.70 -12.52 -0.10
N PRO A 14 -0.43 -11.80 -1.21
CA PRO A 14 0.95 -11.44 -1.56
C PRO A 14 1.59 -10.64 -0.43
N HIS A 15 2.73 -11.11 0.07
CA HIS A 15 3.50 -10.45 1.13
C HIS A 15 4.19 -9.14 0.68
N VAL A 16 3.82 -8.61 -0.47
CA VAL A 16 4.38 -7.41 -1.09
C VAL A 16 3.24 -6.52 -1.55
N LEU A 17 3.49 -5.21 -1.55
CA LEU A 17 2.61 -4.23 -2.14
C LEU A 17 2.46 -4.51 -3.65
N GLN A 18 1.23 -4.46 -4.15
CA GLN A 18 0.89 -4.62 -5.56
C GLN A 18 0.10 -3.40 -6.06
N PRO A 19 -0.03 -3.24 -7.39
CA PRO A 19 -0.71 -2.09 -7.96
C PRO A 19 -2.14 -1.92 -7.44
N VAL A 20 -2.58 -0.68 -7.46
CA VAL A 20 -3.98 -0.30 -7.39
C VAL A 20 -4.35 0.27 -8.76
N GLU A 21 -5.46 -0.16 -9.33
CA GLU A 21 -5.88 0.31 -10.65
C GLU A 21 -7.40 0.35 -10.78
N TRP A 22 -7.87 1.18 -11.69
CA TRP A 22 -9.24 1.15 -12.16
C TRP A 22 -9.35 0.13 -13.29
N ILE A 23 -10.16 -0.90 -13.08
CA ILE A 23 -10.53 -1.85 -14.13
C ILE A 23 -11.97 -1.58 -14.57
N GLU A 24 -12.27 -1.88 -15.82
CA GLU A 24 -13.57 -1.61 -16.43
C GLU A 24 -14.19 -2.93 -16.89
N SER A 25 -15.48 -3.14 -16.62
CA SER A 25 -16.23 -4.29 -17.11
C SER A 25 -16.61 -4.12 -18.58
N ASP A 26 -17.07 -5.19 -19.21
CA ASP A 26 -17.63 -5.14 -20.57
C ASP A 26 -18.82 -4.17 -20.72
N THR A 27 -19.47 -3.80 -19.60
CA THR A 27 -20.60 -2.86 -19.57
C THR A 27 -20.18 -1.43 -19.25
N GLY A 28 -18.88 -1.15 -19.11
CA GLY A 28 -18.36 0.16 -18.74
C GLY A 28 -18.38 0.47 -17.24
N HIS A 29 -18.66 -0.53 -16.39
CA HIS A 29 -18.64 -0.34 -14.94
C HIS A 29 -17.20 -0.27 -14.44
N ARG A 30 -16.83 0.82 -13.75
CA ARG A 30 -15.47 1.01 -13.21
C ARG A 30 -15.37 0.46 -11.80
N THR A 31 -14.41 -0.43 -11.59
CA THR A 31 -14.09 -1.03 -10.29
C THR A 31 -12.68 -0.61 -9.87
N LEU A 32 -12.52 -0.15 -8.63
CA LEU A 32 -11.18 0.01 -8.07
C LEU A 32 -10.66 -1.35 -7.59
N CYS A 33 -9.52 -1.79 -8.11
CA CYS A 33 -8.86 -3.02 -7.70
C CYS A 33 -7.54 -2.72 -7.00
N ALA A 34 -7.44 -3.07 -5.71
CA ALA A 34 -6.18 -3.11 -4.98
C ALA A 34 -5.76 -4.57 -4.79
N TYR A 35 -4.77 -5.05 -5.55
CA TYR A 35 -4.45 -6.49 -5.59
C TYR A 35 -3.84 -7.03 -4.30
N SER A 36 -2.96 -6.24 -3.67
CA SER A 36 -2.41 -6.51 -2.35
C SER A 36 -1.82 -5.24 -1.75
N LEU A 37 -2.11 -5.00 -0.46
CA LEU A 37 -1.50 -3.92 0.31
C LEU A 37 -0.18 -4.34 0.98
N GLY A 38 0.31 -5.54 0.67
CA GLY A 38 1.47 -6.13 1.35
C GLY A 38 1.17 -6.45 2.81
N ASN A 39 2.24 -6.62 3.61
CA ASN A 39 2.06 -6.84 5.04
C ASN A 39 1.97 -5.49 5.75
N PHE A 40 0.96 -5.32 6.60
CA PHE A 40 0.93 -4.18 7.51
C PHE A 40 2.08 -4.27 8.55
N ILE A 41 2.35 -5.48 9.06
CA ILE A 41 3.53 -5.80 9.87
C ILE A 41 4.25 -6.98 9.23
N SER A 42 5.54 -6.84 8.93
CA SER A 42 6.34 -7.85 8.25
C SER A 42 7.49 -8.39 9.09
N GLY A 43 7.44 -9.68 9.42
CA GLY A 43 8.58 -10.46 9.95
C GLY A 43 9.41 -11.17 8.86
N GLN A 44 9.14 -10.86 7.59
CA GLN A 44 9.77 -11.52 6.45
C GLN A 44 11.21 -11.02 6.24
N HIS A 45 11.98 -11.78 5.45
CA HIS A 45 13.41 -11.57 5.28
C HIS A 45 13.79 -10.90 3.94
N LYS A 46 12.81 -10.38 3.18
CA LYS A 46 13.03 -9.75 1.87
C LYS A 46 12.69 -8.26 1.89
N ARG A 47 13.54 -7.39 1.33
CA ARG A 47 13.31 -5.94 1.21
C ARG A 47 11.93 -5.55 0.66
N PRO A 48 11.41 -6.12 -0.45
CA PRO A 48 10.10 -5.72 -0.96
C PRO A 48 8.94 -6.06 -0.01
N THR A 49 9.13 -7.00 0.92
CA THR A 49 8.10 -7.37 1.90
C THR A 49 8.04 -6.42 3.09
N MET A 50 8.96 -5.44 3.18
CA MET A 50 8.96 -4.41 4.21
C MET A 50 8.05 -3.23 3.83
N LEU A 51 7.84 -3.02 2.52
CA LEU A 51 6.92 -2.01 1.99
C LEU A 51 5.50 -2.56 1.98
N GLY A 52 4.59 -1.85 2.64
CA GLY A 52 3.16 -2.09 2.64
C GLY A 52 2.39 -0.81 2.29
N GLY A 53 1.07 -0.84 2.45
CA GLY A 53 0.21 0.31 2.22
C GLY A 53 -1.02 0.31 3.11
N ILE A 54 -1.52 1.50 3.39
CA ILE A 54 -2.86 1.72 3.96
C ILE A 54 -3.71 2.29 2.82
N LEU A 55 -4.79 1.59 2.48
CA LEU A 55 -5.74 2.08 1.48
C LEU A 55 -6.60 3.19 2.09
N ASP A 56 -6.55 4.38 1.50
CA ASP A 56 -7.38 5.52 1.81
C ASP A 56 -8.47 5.68 0.74
N LEU A 57 -9.73 5.69 1.18
CA LEU A 57 -10.89 5.77 0.30
C LEU A 57 -11.90 6.75 0.86
N ARG A 58 -12.36 7.66 -0.01
CA ARG A 58 -13.53 8.49 0.26
C ARG A 58 -14.63 8.06 -0.69
N LEU A 59 -15.73 7.59 -0.12
CA LEU A 59 -16.86 7.02 -0.83
C LEU A 59 -18.10 7.86 -0.54
N LYS A 60 -18.94 8.07 -1.55
CA LYS A 60 -20.22 8.75 -1.45
C LYS A 60 -21.33 7.76 -1.80
N PHE A 61 -22.31 7.67 -0.93
CA PHE A 61 -23.44 6.75 -1.06
C PHE A 61 -24.75 7.52 -1.19
N ASP A 62 -25.72 6.92 -1.89
CA ASP A 62 -27.11 7.34 -1.87
C ASP A 62 -27.80 6.97 -0.55
N PRO A 63 -28.98 7.55 -0.23
CA PRO A 63 -29.72 7.24 0.99
C PRO A 63 -30.14 5.77 1.14
N ASP A 64 -30.22 5.02 0.04
CA ASP A 64 -30.54 3.59 0.03
C ASP A 64 -29.31 2.69 0.24
N GLY A 65 -28.12 3.27 0.36
CA GLY A 65 -26.86 2.56 0.57
C GLY A 65 -26.10 2.18 -0.71
N THR A 66 -26.61 2.54 -1.89
CA THR A 66 -25.90 2.34 -3.17
C THR A 66 -24.68 3.25 -3.24
N LEU A 67 -23.53 2.73 -3.66
CA LEU A 67 -22.35 3.57 -3.90
C LEU A 67 -22.61 4.45 -5.13
N LEU A 68 -22.61 5.76 -4.93
CA LEU A 68 -22.79 6.74 -6.01
C LEU A 68 -21.45 7.06 -6.67
N GLU A 69 -20.39 7.24 -5.87
CA GLU A 69 -19.10 7.72 -6.36
C GLU A 69 -17.96 7.35 -5.41
N THR A 70 -16.81 6.98 -5.99
CA THR A 70 -15.51 7.00 -5.29
C THR A 70 -14.89 8.38 -5.45
N VAL A 71 -15.00 9.22 -4.41
CA VAL A 71 -14.55 10.61 -4.40
C VAL A 71 -13.03 10.69 -4.47
N SER A 72 -12.33 9.81 -3.77
CA SER A 72 -10.88 9.67 -3.86
C SER A 72 -10.43 8.26 -3.51
N ALA A 73 -9.32 7.85 -4.11
CA ALA A 73 -8.65 6.59 -3.83
C ALA A 73 -7.13 6.81 -3.84
N GLY A 74 -6.48 6.40 -2.76
CA GLY A 74 -5.03 6.50 -2.60
C GLY A 74 -4.50 5.42 -1.67
N VAL A 75 -3.19 5.26 -1.66
CA VAL A 75 -2.47 4.35 -0.78
C VAL A 75 -1.39 5.13 -0.08
N ILE A 76 -1.44 5.14 1.25
CA ILE A 76 -0.37 5.68 2.08
C ILE A 76 0.69 4.59 2.24
N PRO A 77 1.87 4.74 1.64
CA PRO A 77 2.91 3.72 1.72
C PRO A 77 3.44 3.63 3.15
N THR A 78 3.66 2.41 3.62
CA THR A 78 4.19 2.15 4.96
C THR A 78 5.42 1.26 4.91
N VAL A 79 6.26 1.35 5.93
CA VAL A 79 7.43 0.50 6.11
C VAL A 79 7.38 -0.15 7.47
N THR A 80 7.45 -1.49 7.50
CA THR A 80 7.75 -2.19 8.76
C THR A 80 9.24 -2.04 9.05
N TYR A 81 9.57 -1.55 10.23
CA TYR A 81 10.92 -1.49 10.78
C TYR A 81 11.08 -2.49 11.92
N TYR A 82 12.23 -3.19 11.92
CA TYR A 82 12.73 -3.92 13.08
C TYR A 82 14.25 -3.77 13.18
N GLY A 83 14.74 -3.46 14.38
CA GLY A 83 16.16 -3.25 14.68
C GLY A 83 16.75 -4.33 15.58
N SER A 84 17.94 -4.07 16.13
CA SER A 84 18.64 -4.98 17.05
C SER A 84 17.95 -5.15 18.41
N LYS A 85 17.14 -4.16 18.82
CA LYS A 85 16.44 -4.15 20.12
C LYS A 85 15.16 -4.99 20.15
N GLY A 86 14.79 -5.64 19.04
CA GLY A 86 13.56 -6.40 18.90
C GLY A 86 12.32 -5.48 18.71
N GLY A 87 11.18 -6.11 18.41
CA GLY A 87 9.93 -5.41 18.12
C GLY A 87 9.79 -4.96 16.67
N TYR A 88 8.53 -4.80 16.25
CA TYR A 88 8.15 -4.30 14.93
C TYR A 88 7.45 -2.96 15.10
N THR A 89 7.78 -1.99 14.25
CA THR A 89 7.11 -0.68 14.21
C THR A 89 6.78 -0.36 12.77
N VAL A 90 5.57 0.15 12.53
CA VAL A 90 5.14 0.58 11.20
C VAL A 90 5.27 2.09 11.12
N TYR A 91 5.96 2.58 10.12
CA TYR A 91 6.09 4.01 9.82
C TYR A 91 5.38 4.31 8.49
N PRO A 92 4.67 5.45 8.37
CA PRO A 92 4.45 6.03 7.05
C PRO A 92 5.81 6.20 6.36
N LEU A 93 5.91 5.82 5.08
CA LEU A 93 7.19 5.83 4.36
C LEU A 93 7.84 7.22 4.36
N GLU A 94 7.03 8.28 4.26
CA GLU A 94 7.53 9.67 4.30
C GLU A 94 8.14 10.08 5.66
N GLN A 95 7.78 9.37 6.74
CA GLN A 95 8.33 9.58 8.08
C GLN A 95 9.48 8.62 8.38
N PHE A 96 9.81 7.72 7.45
CA PHE A 96 10.89 6.76 7.58
C PHE A 96 12.22 7.42 7.18
N THR A 97 13.27 7.23 8.00
CA THR A 97 14.54 7.94 7.83
C THR A 97 15.65 7.05 7.25
N GLU A 98 16.67 7.67 6.66
CA GLU A 98 17.86 6.94 6.19
C GLU A 98 18.58 6.21 7.33
N GLU A 99 18.61 6.79 8.53
CA GLU A 99 19.19 6.15 9.70
C GLU A 99 18.43 4.87 10.05
N GLN A 100 17.09 4.91 10.01
CA GLN A 100 16.27 3.72 10.23
C GLN A 100 16.45 2.68 9.11
N ALA A 101 16.51 3.11 7.84
CA ALA A 101 16.77 2.22 6.71
C ALA A 101 18.13 1.50 6.84
N ALA A 102 19.18 2.25 7.15
CA ALA A 102 20.53 1.72 7.37
C ALA A 102 20.62 0.82 8.61
N ALA A 103 19.87 1.13 9.68
CA ALA A 103 19.80 0.34 10.90
C ALA A 103 18.92 -0.92 10.78
N HIS A 104 18.06 -1.01 9.76
CA HIS A 104 17.07 -2.06 9.61
C HIS A 104 17.67 -3.47 9.61
N GLY A 105 17.04 -4.37 10.36
CA GLY A 105 17.47 -5.76 10.53
C GLY A 105 17.43 -6.65 9.29
N VAL A 106 16.73 -6.25 8.20
CA VAL A 106 16.60 -7.05 6.97
C VAL A 106 17.96 -7.24 6.27
N LYS A 107 18.92 -6.32 6.53
CA LYS A 107 20.30 -6.40 6.03
C LYS A 107 21.06 -7.67 6.47
N LYS A 108 20.53 -8.41 7.46
CA LYS A 108 21.06 -9.73 7.84
C LYS A 108 20.75 -10.82 6.81
N TYR A 109 19.75 -10.61 5.96
CA TYR A 109 19.22 -11.60 5.03
C TYR A 109 19.28 -11.16 3.56
N GLU A 110 19.26 -9.86 3.30
CA GLU A 110 19.34 -9.28 1.95
C GLU A 110 20.27 -8.05 1.94
N LYS A 111 20.37 -7.38 0.78
CA LYS A 111 21.02 -6.07 0.66
C LYS A 111 20.42 -5.09 1.69
N PRO A 112 21.21 -4.11 2.17
CA PRO A 112 20.68 -3.06 3.03
C PRO A 112 19.46 -2.37 2.39
N LEU A 113 18.50 -2.00 3.24
CA LEU A 113 17.37 -1.18 2.83
C LEU A 113 17.84 0.27 2.68
N THR A 114 17.32 0.97 1.68
CA THR A 114 17.55 2.41 1.46
C THR A 114 16.22 3.08 1.19
N LEU A 115 16.10 4.39 1.47
CA LEU A 115 14.89 5.12 1.08
C LEU A 115 14.73 5.17 -0.43
N ASP A 116 15.81 5.33 -1.20
CA ASP A 116 15.77 5.30 -2.66
C ASP A 116 15.09 4.01 -3.17
N TYR A 117 15.50 2.85 -2.65
CA TYR A 117 14.90 1.58 -3.06
C TYR A 117 13.41 1.49 -2.72
N LEU A 118 13.01 1.99 -1.55
CA LEU A 118 11.62 1.97 -1.10
C LEU A 118 10.76 2.94 -1.92
N ASN A 119 11.26 4.13 -2.21
CA ASN A 119 10.60 5.13 -3.04
C ASN A 119 10.48 4.66 -4.48
N ASP A 120 11.56 4.14 -5.08
CA ASP A 120 11.53 3.57 -6.43
C ASP A 120 10.50 2.43 -6.53
N LEU A 121 10.45 1.54 -5.53
CA LEU A 121 9.48 0.45 -5.51
C LEU A 121 8.04 0.98 -5.34
N LYS A 122 7.83 1.94 -4.44
CA LYS A 122 6.55 2.62 -4.24
C LYS A 122 6.07 3.28 -5.53
N ASP A 123 6.90 4.10 -6.17
CA ASP A 123 6.56 4.82 -7.41
C ASP A 123 6.27 3.83 -8.55
N LYS A 124 7.06 2.76 -8.65
CA LYS A 124 6.83 1.69 -9.63
C LYS A 124 5.50 0.95 -9.44
N VAL A 125 5.08 0.73 -8.20
CA VAL A 125 3.91 -0.10 -7.89
C VAL A 125 2.63 0.72 -7.83
N LEU A 126 2.67 1.88 -7.18
CA LEU A 126 1.48 2.70 -6.91
C LEU A 126 1.28 3.82 -7.93
N GLY A 127 2.36 4.36 -8.52
CA GLY A 127 2.28 5.55 -9.36
C GLY A 127 1.46 6.67 -8.70
N ASP A 128 0.46 7.16 -9.41
CA ASP A 128 -0.42 8.25 -8.98
C ASP A 128 -1.33 7.89 -7.79
N PHE A 129 -1.44 6.61 -7.42
CA PHE A 129 -2.18 6.20 -6.21
C PHE A 129 -1.39 6.44 -4.93
N ALA A 130 -0.09 6.74 -4.97
CA ALA A 130 0.66 7.04 -3.76
C ALA A 130 0.24 8.40 -3.17
N VAL A 131 -0.24 8.40 -1.93
CA VAL A 131 -0.61 9.63 -1.19
C VAL A 131 0.14 9.72 0.14
N THR A 132 0.13 10.91 0.75
CA THR A 132 0.83 11.19 2.01
C THR A 132 -0.07 10.95 3.22
N TRP A 133 0.51 10.77 4.41
CA TRP A 133 -0.25 10.72 5.66
C TRP A 133 -1.01 12.02 5.92
N GLU A 134 -0.42 13.15 5.52
CA GLU A 134 -1.03 14.48 5.67
C GLU A 134 -2.29 14.66 4.82
N SER A 135 -2.47 13.91 3.72
CA SER A 135 -3.70 13.99 2.92
C SER A 135 -4.94 13.44 3.63
N LEU A 136 -4.77 12.81 4.80
CA LEU A 136 -5.85 12.35 5.67
C LEU A 136 -6.41 13.43 6.61
N GLN A 137 -5.73 14.56 6.79
CA GLN A 137 -6.19 15.67 7.63
C GLN A 137 -7.09 16.64 6.85
#